data_AF-X1QUL5-F1
#
_entry.id   AF-X1QUL5-F1
#
_cell.length_a   1.000
_cell.length_b   1.000
_cell.length_c   1.000
_cell.angle_alpha   90.00
_cell.angle_beta   90.00
_cell.angle_gamma   90.00
#
_symmetry.space_group_name_H-M   'P 1'
#
loop_
_entity.id
_entity.type
_entity.pdbx_description
1 polymer ?
#
loop_
_entity_poly.entity_id
_entity_poly.type
_entity_poly.pdbx_seq_one_letter_code
_entity_poly.pdbx_strand_id
1 'polypeptide(L)'
;TKFRPCKGELDVKKNTKIVYTSCDDGGFLFVCNLDDYSKQATISYKSSRTGEWRRLPFNGKLRLLPKHGRIMPLDIKLDDLLIVHSTSEVLAHKKLGDTLVAFFYGPLETDGELVLDTSFEVEVLEGDVQITRKDGLTVLNYTHSGTQIVRSGKLMLVIIDEEAAGNFYVLDDMVMLTDVYHVK
;
A
#
# COMPACT_ATOMS: atom_id res chain seq x y z
N THR A 1 10.05 -23.07 -5.77
CA THR A 1 8.63 -22.86 -6.13
C THR A 1 8.56 -22.28 -7.53
N LYS A 2 7.81 -22.88 -8.47
CA LYS A 2 7.73 -22.38 -9.86
C LYS A 2 6.77 -21.19 -9.91
N PHE A 3 7.30 -19.99 -10.14
CA PHE A 3 6.55 -18.75 -10.32
C PHE A 3 5.69 -18.86 -11.60
N ARG A 4 4.35 -18.84 -11.47
CA ARG A 4 3.42 -18.73 -12.61
C ARG A 4 2.62 -17.43 -12.45
N PRO A 5 3.11 -16.30 -13.00
CA PRO A 5 2.41 -15.04 -12.89
C PRO A 5 1.15 -15.04 -13.76
N CYS A 6 0.01 -14.67 -13.18
CA CYS A 6 -1.14 -14.17 -13.93
C CYS A 6 -0.80 -12.75 -14.39
N LYS A 7 -0.56 -12.58 -15.70
CA LYS A 7 -0.28 -11.27 -16.30
C LYS A 7 -1.54 -10.72 -16.97
N GLY A 8 -1.81 -9.44 -16.74
CA GLY A 8 -2.73 -8.68 -17.57
C GLY A 8 -2.26 -7.23 -17.71
N GLU A 9 -2.51 -6.67 -18.88
CA GLU A 9 -2.27 -5.28 -19.22
C GLU A 9 -3.63 -4.64 -19.50
N LEU A 10 -3.89 -3.49 -18.89
CA LEU A 10 -5.16 -2.78 -19.07
C LEU A 10 -4.85 -1.31 -19.36
N ASP A 11 -4.95 -0.90 -20.62
CA ASP A 11 -4.81 0.51 -20.99
C ASP A 11 -6.13 1.22 -20.68
N VAL A 12 -6.22 1.86 -19.51
CA VAL A 12 -7.50 2.37 -19.01
C VAL A 12 -7.92 3.66 -19.72
N LYS A 13 -6.98 4.48 -20.22
CA LYS A 13 -7.21 5.71 -21.01
C LYS A 13 -5.92 6.12 -21.72
N LYS A 14 -6.04 6.87 -22.82
CA LYS A 14 -4.90 7.54 -23.50
C LYS A 14 -3.92 8.10 -22.45
N ASN A 15 -2.67 7.61 -22.48
CA ASN A 15 -1.56 7.99 -21.59
C ASN A 15 -1.66 7.54 -20.10
N THR A 16 -2.37 6.45 -19.80
CA THR A 16 -2.27 5.76 -18.50
C THR A 16 -1.94 4.29 -18.70
N LYS A 17 -0.77 3.87 -18.23
CA LYS A 17 -0.36 2.45 -18.29
C LYS A 17 -0.73 1.75 -16.99
N ILE A 18 -1.46 0.65 -17.09
CA ILE A 18 -1.72 -0.25 -15.96
C ILE A 18 -1.23 -1.65 -16.32
N VAL A 19 -0.33 -2.15 -15.50
CA VAL A 19 0.21 -3.50 -15.60
C VAL A 19 0.01 -4.16 -14.25
N TYR A 20 -0.49 -5.39 -14.22
CA TYR A 20 -0.54 -6.15 -12.99
C TYR A 20 0.13 -7.51 -13.15
N THR A 21 0.72 -7.99 -12.07
CA THR A 21 1.24 -9.34 -11.94
C THR A 21 0.83 -9.87 -10.58
N SER A 22 0.18 -11.03 -10.56
CA SER A 22 -0.22 -11.70 -9.32
C SER A 22 -0.01 -13.21 -9.39
N CYS A 23 0.18 -13.83 -8.23
CA CYS A 23 0.15 -15.26 -7.99
C CYS A 23 -0.64 -15.55 -6.70
N ASP A 24 -0.77 -16.81 -6.31
CA ASP A 24 -1.57 -17.23 -5.16
C ASP A 24 -1.11 -16.60 -3.82
N ASP A 25 0.15 -16.14 -3.74
CA ASP A 25 0.75 -15.52 -2.55
C ASP A 25 0.68 -13.97 -2.57
N GLY A 26 0.08 -13.38 -3.61
CA GLY A 26 -0.09 -11.94 -3.76
C GLY A 26 0.38 -11.41 -5.12
N GLY A 27 0.30 -10.10 -5.28
CA GLY A 27 0.65 -9.43 -6.52
C GLY A 27 0.89 -7.93 -6.37
N PHE A 28 1.25 -7.32 -7.49
CA PHE A 28 1.45 -5.89 -7.60
C PHE A 28 0.73 -5.34 -8.82
N LEU A 29 0.22 -4.13 -8.65
CA LEU A 29 -0.43 -3.31 -9.66
C LEU A 29 0.43 -2.08 -9.91
N PHE A 30 1.07 -2.05 -11.07
CA PHE A 30 1.78 -0.87 -11.54
C PHE A 30 0.82 0.05 -12.29
N VAL A 31 0.76 1.32 -11.87
CA VAL A 31 -0.02 2.36 -12.52
C VAL A 31 0.87 3.55 -12.79
N CYS A 32 0.92 4.00 -14.04
CA CYS A 32 1.67 5.19 -14.43
C CYS A 32 0.79 6.17 -15.18
N ASN A 33 0.78 7.42 -14.71
CA ASN A 33 0.18 8.54 -15.42
C ASN A 33 1.25 9.27 -16.22
N LEU A 34 1.16 9.22 -17.55
CA LEU A 34 2.16 9.83 -18.43
C LEU A 34 1.81 11.28 -18.81
N ASP A 35 0.65 11.77 -18.42
CA ASP A 35 0.24 13.15 -18.65
C ASP A 35 0.91 14.11 -17.65
N ASP A 36 0.88 15.40 -18.00
CA ASP A 36 1.39 16.52 -17.20
C ASP A 36 0.35 17.09 -16.20
N TYR A 37 -0.83 16.47 -16.10
CA TYR A 37 -1.86 16.82 -15.13
C TYR A 37 -2.31 15.61 -14.29
N SER A 38 -2.84 15.89 -13.10
CA SER A 38 -3.36 14.85 -12.19
C SER A 38 -4.65 14.23 -12.72
N LYS A 39 -4.84 12.93 -12.47
CA LYS A 39 -6.09 12.22 -12.78
C LYS A 39 -6.68 11.62 -11.50
N GLN A 40 -8.00 11.46 -11.47
CA GLN A 40 -8.66 10.62 -10.48
C GLN A 40 -9.12 9.32 -11.14
N ALA A 41 -8.78 8.18 -10.54
CA ALA A 41 -9.04 6.87 -11.10
C ALA A 41 -9.68 5.93 -10.07
N THR A 42 -10.39 4.94 -10.59
CA THR A 42 -10.75 3.72 -9.87
C THR A 42 -10.24 2.59 -10.74
N ILE A 43 -9.64 1.59 -10.11
CA ILE A 43 -9.06 0.45 -10.80
C ILE A 43 -9.78 -0.80 -10.32
N SER A 44 -10.27 -1.61 -11.26
CA SER A 44 -10.82 -2.93 -10.96
C SER A 44 -9.74 -3.97 -11.23
N TYR A 45 -9.55 -4.90 -10.30
CA TYR A 45 -8.61 -6.01 -10.44
C TYR A 45 -9.30 -7.30 -10.01
N LYS A 46 -8.85 -8.44 -10.54
CA LYS A 46 -9.32 -9.75 -10.11
C LYS A 46 -8.38 -10.28 -9.04
N SER A 47 -8.89 -10.58 -7.85
CA SER A 47 -8.10 -11.19 -6.79
C SER A 47 -7.54 -12.51 -7.28
N SER A 48 -6.24 -12.69 -7.12
CA SER A 48 -5.55 -13.93 -7.46
C SER A 48 -5.95 -15.08 -6.55
N ARG A 49 -6.36 -14.76 -5.31
CA ARG A 49 -6.68 -15.72 -4.26
C ARG A 49 -8.13 -16.19 -4.29
N THR A 50 -9.08 -15.27 -4.45
CA THR A 50 -10.51 -15.60 -4.46
C THR A 50 -11.09 -15.70 -5.87
N GLY A 51 -10.40 -15.14 -6.88
CA GLY A 51 -10.94 -15.02 -8.23
C GLY A 51 -12.04 -13.96 -8.37
N GLU A 52 -12.34 -13.20 -7.32
CA GLU A 52 -13.38 -12.17 -7.33
C GLU A 52 -12.85 -10.83 -7.87
N TRP A 53 -13.73 -10.06 -8.51
CA TRP A 53 -13.40 -8.69 -8.90
C TRP A 53 -13.47 -7.75 -7.69
N ARG A 54 -12.40 -6.98 -7.49
CA ARG A 54 -12.25 -5.98 -6.44
C ARG A 54 -12.01 -4.61 -7.04
N ARG A 55 -12.24 -3.57 -6.22
CA ARG A 55 -12.13 -2.16 -6.58
C ARG A 55 -11.07 -1.48 -5.72
N LEU A 56 -10.15 -0.76 -6.36
CA LEU A 56 -9.10 0.04 -5.73
C LEU A 56 -9.23 1.51 -6.15
N PRO A 57 -9.34 2.46 -5.20
CA PRO A 57 -9.61 2.22 -3.79
C PRO A 57 -11.07 1.76 -3.61
N PHE A 58 -11.34 1.17 -2.46
CA PHE A 58 -12.66 0.68 -2.08
C PHE A 58 -13.64 1.84 -1.88
N ASN A 59 -13.14 2.97 -1.35
CA ASN A 59 -13.86 4.23 -1.19
C ASN A 59 -13.19 5.36 -2.00
N GLY A 60 -13.98 6.28 -2.56
CA GLY A 60 -13.44 7.44 -3.28
C GLY A 60 -12.73 7.09 -4.59
N LYS A 61 -11.63 7.79 -4.89
CA LYS A 61 -10.83 7.66 -6.11
C LYS A 61 -9.34 7.84 -5.80
N LEU A 62 -8.49 7.07 -6.48
CA LEU A 62 -7.05 7.22 -6.43
C LEU A 62 -6.62 8.47 -7.21
N ARG A 63 -5.85 9.35 -6.58
CA ARG A 63 -5.18 10.46 -7.26
C ARG A 63 -3.89 9.98 -7.92
N LEU A 64 -3.82 10.07 -9.24
CA LEU A 64 -2.62 9.78 -10.03
C LEU A 64 -1.93 11.10 -10.36
N LEU A 65 -0.76 11.32 -9.77
CA LEU A 65 0.02 12.54 -9.99
C LEU A 65 0.59 12.62 -11.42
N PRO A 66 0.93 13.82 -11.91
CA PRO A 66 1.54 14.00 -13.23
C PRO A 66 2.86 13.24 -13.35
N LYS A 67 3.09 12.57 -14.49
CA LYS A 67 4.36 11.88 -14.78
C LYS A 67 4.84 10.93 -13.66
N HIS A 68 3.89 10.35 -12.93
CA HIS A 68 4.17 9.55 -11.73
C HIS A 68 3.75 8.09 -11.95
N GLY A 69 4.59 7.17 -11.47
CA GLY A 69 4.34 5.73 -11.46
C GLY A 69 4.26 5.21 -10.03
N ARG A 70 3.39 4.24 -9.77
CA ARG A 70 3.22 3.59 -8.46
C ARG A 70 3.10 2.09 -8.60
N ILE A 71 3.64 1.33 -7.65
CA ILE A 71 3.51 -0.12 -7.53
C ILE A 71 2.71 -0.45 -6.26
N MET A 72 1.43 -0.71 -6.44
CA MET A 72 0.49 -0.97 -5.34
C MET A 72 0.38 -2.47 -5.05
N PRO A 73 0.46 -2.90 -3.78
CA PRO A 73 0.32 -4.30 -3.39
C PRO A 73 -1.13 -4.77 -3.48
N LEU A 74 -1.32 -6.01 -3.94
CA LEU A 74 -2.61 -6.71 -4.03
C LEU A 74 -2.48 -8.10 -3.38
N ASP A 75 -3.47 -8.50 -2.58
CA ASP A 75 -3.58 -9.83 -2.00
C ASP A 75 -2.32 -10.35 -1.23
N ILE A 76 -1.50 -9.45 -0.66
CA ILE A 76 -0.26 -9.83 0.02
C ILE A 76 -0.55 -10.43 1.39
N LYS A 77 -0.14 -11.69 1.60
CA LYS A 77 -0.21 -12.32 2.92
C LYS A 77 0.99 -11.91 3.78
N LEU A 78 0.73 -11.37 4.96
CA LEU A 78 1.73 -11.08 6.00
C LEU A 78 1.33 -11.82 7.27
N ASP A 79 1.95 -12.98 7.49
CA ASP A 79 1.62 -13.88 8.61
C ASP A 79 0.13 -14.30 8.59
N ASP A 80 -0.60 -14.12 9.69
CA ASP A 80 -2.04 -14.44 9.80
C ASP A 80 -2.95 -13.34 9.20
N LEU A 81 -2.38 -12.27 8.65
CA LEU A 81 -3.12 -11.16 8.05
C LEU A 81 -2.98 -11.14 6.53
N LEU A 82 -4.04 -10.72 5.84
CA LEU A 82 -4.02 -10.46 4.40
C LEU A 82 -4.21 -8.97 4.12
N ILE A 83 -3.24 -8.35 3.45
CA ILE A 83 -3.42 -7.06 2.79
C ILE A 83 -4.18 -7.33 1.49
N VAL A 84 -5.48 -7.02 1.48
CA VAL A 84 -6.33 -7.14 0.31
C VAL A 84 -5.82 -6.22 -0.80
N HIS A 85 -5.59 -4.95 -0.48
CA HIS A 85 -4.82 -4.03 -1.31
C HIS A 85 -4.35 -2.82 -0.50
N SER A 86 -3.40 -2.07 -1.06
CA SER A 86 -3.05 -0.73 -0.61
C SER A 86 -3.01 0.23 -1.78
N THR A 87 -3.41 1.49 -1.57
CA THR A 87 -3.05 2.58 -2.49
C THR A 87 -1.64 3.08 -2.24
N SER A 88 -1.03 2.79 -1.09
CA SER A 88 0.37 3.04 -0.77
C SER A 88 1.27 1.94 -1.33
N GLU A 89 2.53 2.28 -1.56
CA GLU A 89 3.55 1.36 -2.06
C GLU A 89 4.23 0.69 -0.87
N VAL A 90 4.63 -0.57 -1.02
CA VAL A 90 5.41 -1.26 0.01
C VAL A 90 6.84 -0.74 -0.04
N LEU A 91 7.32 -0.18 1.06
CA LEU A 91 8.71 0.23 1.20
C LEU A 91 9.59 -0.94 1.63
N ALA A 92 9.19 -1.62 2.70
CA ALA A 92 9.91 -2.75 3.28
C ALA A 92 9.01 -3.54 4.24
N HIS A 93 9.47 -4.71 4.67
CA HIS A 93 8.97 -5.34 5.90
C HIS A 93 10.13 -5.94 6.68
N LYS A 94 10.01 -5.98 8.01
CA LYS A 94 11.04 -6.51 8.90
C LYS A 94 10.41 -7.09 10.16
N LYS A 95 10.92 -8.23 10.62
CA LYS A 95 10.57 -8.79 11.91
C LYS A 95 11.45 -8.17 12.99
N LEU A 96 10.85 -7.53 13.99
CA LEU A 96 11.51 -6.92 15.15
C LEU A 96 11.01 -7.63 16.42
N GLY A 97 11.83 -8.52 16.96
CA GLY A 97 11.39 -9.44 18.02
C GLY A 97 10.25 -10.34 17.53
N ASP A 98 9.10 -10.27 18.22
CA ASP A 98 7.88 -11.02 17.85
C ASP A 98 6.93 -10.25 16.94
N THR A 99 7.25 -9.00 16.60
CA THR A 99 6.40 -8.14 15.77
C THR A 99 6.89 -8.14 14.33
N LEU A 100 6.01 -8.42 13.38
CA LEU A 100 6.27 -8.12 11.97
C LEU A 100 5.91 -6.66 11.72
N VAL A 101 6.82 -5.87 11.17
CA VAL A 101 6.59 -4.48 10.81
C VAL A 101 6.60 -4.36 9.29
N ALA A 102 5.54 -3.82 8.70
CA ALA A 102 5.47 -3.53 7.27
C ALA A 102 5.33 -2.02 7.06
N PHE A 103 6.17 -1.50 6.17
CA PHE A 103 6.32 -0.08 5.89
C PHE A 103 5.71 0.23 4.54
N PHE A 104 4.86 1.26 4.51
CA PHE A 104 4.17 1.74 3.33
C PHE A 104 4.46 3.21 3.14
N TYR A 105 4.50 3.65 1.89
CA TYR A 105 4.64 5.06 1.58
C TYR A 105 3.79 5.51 0.40
N GLY A 106 3.59 6.82 0.30
CA GLY A 106 2.91 7.42 -0.83
C GLY A 106 3.18 8.91 -0.94
N PRO A 107 2.69 9.54 -2.01
CA PRO A 107 3.01 10.94 -2.27
C PRO A 107 2.48 11.86 -1.17
N LEU A 108 3.25 12.89 -0.84
CA LEU A 108 2.93 13.83 0.23
C LEU A 108 1.55 14.47 0.00
N GLU A 109 0.79 14.64 1.08
CA GLU A 109 -0.55 15.25 1.09
C GLU A 109 -1.56 14.56 0.15
N THR A 110 -1.45 13.24 -0.01
CA THR A 110 -2.43 12.46 -0.77
C THR A 110 -3.20 11.48 0.08
N ASP A 111 -4.49 11.31 -0.22
CA ASP A 111 -5.34 10.31 0.41
C ASP A 111 -4.83 8.89 0.14
N GLY A 112 -4.79 8.10 1.20
CA GLY A 112 -4.41 6.70 1.22
C GLY A 112 -5.53 5.77 1.67
N GLU A 113 -5.44 4.52 1.24
CA GLU A 113 -6.32 3.44 1.68
C GLU A 113 -5.49 2.15 1.82
N LEU A 114 -5.66 1.45 2.94
CA LEU A 114 -5.14 0.10 3.14
C LEU A 114 -6.29 -0.80 3.60
N VAL A 115 -6.54 -1.89 2.87
CA VAL A 115 -7.62 -2.82 3.17
C VAL A 115 -7.04 -4.13 3.69
N LEU A 116 -7.51 -4.55 4.86
CA LEU A 116 -7.05 -5.73 5.57
C LEU A 116 -8.19 -6.74 5.70
N ASP A 117 -7.89 -7.99 5.43
CA ASP A 117 -8.67 -9.13 5.90
C ASP A 117 -7.95 -9.71 7.13
N THR A 118 -8.54 -9.46 8.29
CA THR A 118 -7.98 -9.78 9.61
C THR A 118 -9.09 -10.07 10.62
N SER A 119 -8.85 -11.10 11.43
CA SER A 119 -9.66 -11.45 12.60
C SER A 119 -9.23 -10.72 13.87
N PHE A 120 -8.06 -10.07 13.86
CA PHE A 120 -7.58 -9.29 15.00
C PHE A 120 -8.25 -7.92 15.04
N GLU A 121 -8.36 -7.37 16.24
CA GLU A 121 -8.68 -5.95 16.43
C GLU A 121 -7.59 -5.09 15.77
N VAL A 122 -8.00 -3.94 15.22
CA VAL A 122 -7.11 -2.99 14.58
C VAL A 122 -7.13 -1.69 15.37
N GLU A 123 -5.95 -1.26 15.80
CA GLU A 123 -5.76 -0.12 16.70
C GLU A 123 -4.80 0.90 16.06
N VAL A 124 -5.16 2.18 16.13
CA VAL A 124 -4.26 3.28 15.74
C VAL A 124 -3.38 3.61 16.93
N LEU A 125 -2.08 3.41 16.79
CA LEU A 125 -1.08 3.75 17.81
C LEU A 125 -0.57 5.19 17.63
N GLU A 126 -0.49 5.67 16.39
CA GLU A 126 -0.03 7.01 16.05
C GLU A 126 -0.64 7.50 14.73
N GLY A 127 -0.84 8.82 14.60
CA GLY A 127 -1.36 9.47 13.40
C GLY A 127 -2.88 9.52 13.32
N ASP A 128 -3.40 10.12 12.25
CA ASP A 128 -4.84 10.19 11.96
C ASP A 128 -5.20 9.12 10.92
N VAL A 129 -5.74 8.00 11.41
CA VAL A 129 -6.21 6.89 10.58
C VAL A 129 -7.66 6.60 10.95
N GLN A 130 -8.53 6.71 9.95
CA GLN A 130 -9.94 6.36 10.08
C GLN A 130 -10.12 4.87 9.77
N ILE A 131 -10.65 4.13 10.74
CA ILE A 131 -10.92 2.70 10.62
C ILE A 131 -12.41 2.48 10.36
N THR A 132 -12.72 1.79 9.27
CA THR A 132 -14.10 1.37 8.96
C THR A 132 -14.17 -0.13 8.65
N ARG A 133 -15.33 -0.74 8.87
CA ARG A 133 -15.61 -2.12 8.45
C ARG A 133 -16.57 -2.11 7.27
N LYS A 134 -16.22 -2.82 6.19
CA LYS A 134 -17.02 -2.90 4.97
C LYS A 134 -16.83 -4.25 4.32
N ASP A 135 -17.94 -4.93 4.00
CA ASP A 135 -17.95 -6.27 3.38
C ASP A 135 -17.07 -7.29 4.14
N GLY A 136 -17.07 -7.21 5.48
CA GLY A 136 -16.23 -8.06 6.35
C GLY A 136 -14.76 -7.62 6.48
N LEU A 137 -14.29 -6.71 5.63
CA LEU A 137 -12.92 -6.23 5.61
C LEU A 137 -12.73 -5.00 6.51
N THR A 138 -11.51 -4.82 7.03
CA THR A 138 -11.09 -3.56 7.67
C THR A 138 -10.53 -2.63 6.62
N VAL A 139 -11.03 -1.40 6.55
CA VAL A 139 -10.53 -0.36 5.67
C VAL A 139 -9.91 0.75 6.52
N LEU A 140 -8.64 1.02 6.27
CA LEU A 140 -7.90 2.14 6.85
C LEU A 140 -7.86 3.26 5.83
N ASN A 141 -8.33 4.44 6.19
CA ASN A 141 -8.21 5.66 5.39
C ASN A 141 -7.35 6.68 6.13
N TYR A 142 -6.41 7.30 5.43
CA TYR A 142 -5.42 8.21 6.00
C TYR A 142 -4.96 9.21 4.93
N THR A 143 -4.21 10.22 5.35
CA THR A 143 -3.46 11.11 4.45
C THR A 143 -1.97 10.85 4.64
N HIS A 144 -1.21 10.80 3.55
CA HIS A 144 0.26 10.73 3.60
C HIS A 144 0.84 12.06 4.07
N SER A 145 0.77 12.29 5.37
CA SER A 145 1.29 13.48 6.05
C SER A 145 1.84 13.05 7.41
N GLY A 146 3.17 12.94 7.52
CA GLY A 146 3.82 12.42 8.71
C GLY A 146 3.69 10.90 8.83
N THR A 147 3.84 10.39 10.05
CA THR A 147 3.82 8.94 10.36
C THR A 147 2.47 8.50 10.88
N GLN A 148 1.93 7.42 10.32
CA GLN A 148 0.77 6.71 10.85
C GLN A 148 1.19 5.30 11.26
N ILE A 149 0.85 4.88 12.48
CA ILE A 149 1.18 3.56 13.00
C ILE A 149 -0.11 2.85 13.41
N VAL A 150 -0.35 1.69 12.81
CA VAL A 150 -1.52 0.86 13.07
C VAL A 150 -1.08 -0.54 13.47
N ARG A 151 -1.72 -1.13 14.47
CA ARG A 151 -1.45 -2.49 14.93
C ARG A 151 -2.63 -3.40 14.64
N SER A 152 -2.35 -4.62 14.20
CA SER A 152 -3.32 -5.73 14.12
C SER A 152 -2.63 -7.02 14.55
N GLY A 153 -2.95 -7.51 15.75
CA GLY A 153 -2.25 -8.65 16.35
C GLY A 153 -0.74 -8.38 16.50
N LYS A 154 0.10 -9.24 15.89
CA LYS A 154 1.57 -9.11 15.86
C LYS A 154 2.09 -8.33 14.64
N LEU A 155 1.20 -7.81 13.79
CA LEU A 155 1.58 -6.95 12.68
C LEU A 155 1.49 -5.48 13.09
N MET A 156 2.56 -4.74 12.82
CA MET A 156 2.59 -3.29 12.86
C MET A 156 2.72 -2.75 11.43
N LEU A 157 1.83 -1.84 11.08
CA LEU A 157 1.78 -1.15 9.80
C LEU A 157 2.26 0.27 10.05
N VAL A 158 3.34 0.65 9.38
CA VAL A 158 3.90 2.01 9.45
C VAL A 158 3.70 2.63 8.08
N ILE A 159 2.97 3.73 8.04
CA ILE A 159 2.61 4.43 6.81
C ILE A 159 3.22 5.83 6.90
N ILE A 160 3.96 6.23 5.87
CA ILE A 160 4.69 7.48 5.83
C ILE A 160 4.52 8.17 4.47
N ASP A 161 4.87 9.44 4.36
CA ASP A 161 4.96 10.12 3.07
C ASP A 161 6.30 9.83 2.34
N GLU A 162 6.38 10.27 1.09
CA GLU A 162 7.54 10.07 0.22
C GLU A 162 8.81 10.78 0.70
N GLU A 163 8.69 11.89 1.44
CA GLU A 163 9.84 12.60 1.98
C GLU A 163 10.47 11.79 3.12
N ALA A 164 9.64 11.29 4.04
CA ALA A 164 10.08 10.38 5.11
C ALA A 164 10.66 9.07 4.54
N ALA A 165 10.07 8.54 3.46
CA ALA A 165 10.60 7.36 2.78
C ALA A 165 12.02 7.59 2.20
N GLY A 166 12.32 8.81 1.74
CA GLY A 166 13.65 9.22 1.31
C GLY A 166 14.71 9.17 2.40
N ASN A 167 14.30 9.17 3.67
CA ASN A 167 15.17 9.11 4.85
C ASN A 167 15.00 7.80 5.65
N PHE A 168 14.55 6.74 4.97
CA PHE A 168 14.32 5.43 5.56
C PHE A 168 15.52 4.49 5.37
N TYR A 169 15.97 3.89 6.46
CA TYR A 169 17.09 2.94 6.45
C TYR A 169 16.71 1.64 7.15
N VAL A 170 16.92 0.52 6.45
CA VAL A 170 16.83 -0.83 7.03
C VAL A 170 18.21 -1.25 7.49
N LEU A 171 18.39 -1.44 8.79
CA LEU A 171 19.60 -1.97 9.41
C LEU A 171 19.35 -3.42 9.86
N ASP A 172 20.37 -4.11 10.36
CA ASP A 172 20.27 -5.55 10.69
C ASP A 172 19.21 -5.84 11.76
N ASP A 173 19.20 -5.06 12.85
CA ASP A 173 18.31 -5.29 14.00
C ASP A 173 17.31 -4.14 14.23
N MET A 174 17.32 -3.12 13.36
CA MET A 174 16.44 -1.96 13.50
C MET A 174 16.05 -1.35 12.16
N VAL A 175 15.08 -0.45 12.23
CA VAL A 175 14.71 0.44 11.14
C VAL A 175 14.83 1.86 11.65
N MET A 176 15.38 2.75 10.83
CA MET A 176 15.64 4.13 11.20
C MET A 176 14.95 5.06 10.20
N LEU A 177 14.17 5.99 10.73
CA LEU A 177 13.62 7.16 10.03
C LEU A 177 14.35 8.39 10.58
N THR A 178 14.95 9.21 9.72
CA THR A 178 15.79 10.34 10.18
C THR A 178 15.44 11.67 9.54
N ASP A 179 15.58 12.76 10.27
CA ASP A 179 15.52 14.12 9.72
C ASP A 179 16.92 14.69 9.45
N VAL A 180 17.80 13.92 8.79
CA VAL A 180 19.20 14.35 8.60
C VAL A 180 19.27 15.42 7.50
N TYR A 181 19.50 16.66 7.93
CA TYR A 181 19.85 17.76 7.03
C TYR A 181 21.30 17.62 6.55
N HIS A 182 21.51 17.70 5.24
CA HIS A 182 22.85 17.93 4.68
C HIS A 182 23.29 19.37 4.98
N VAL A 183 24.16 19.56 5.97
CA VAL A 183 24.94 20.79 6.11
C VAL A 183 26.16 20.64 5.19
N LYS A 184 26.25 21.48 4.15
CA LYS A 184 27.46 21.64 3.34
C LYS A 184 28.39 22.67 3.97
#